data_AF-A0A1E5UNR7-F1
#
_entry.id   AF-A0A1E5UNR7-F1
#
_cell.length_a   1.000
_cell.length_b   1.000
_cell.length_c   1.000
_cell.angle_alpha   90.00
_cell.angle_beta   90.00
_cell.angle_gamma   90.00
#
_symmetry.space_group_name_H-M   'P 1'
#
loop_
_entity.id
_entity.type
_entity.pdbx_description
1 polymer ?
#
loop_
_entity_poly.entity_id
_entity_poly.type
_entity_poly.pdbx_seq_one_letter_code
_entity_poly.pdbx_strand_id
1 'polypeptide(L)'
;MDVMLAYMQNGEPLLPDHGFPVRVIVPGCTAGRMVKWLRRIFVTTVESDNYYHYRDNRVLPPHVDAELADVEGWWYKPEHVINEMNINSVITTPGHDEILPVNANTTQGAYTIKGYAYSGGGKKVTRVEVTLDGGETWLQCELNHPEKPNKYGRHWCWCFWSVEVEVLDLVGAKEIAVRAWDRSLNTQPEKLIWNLMGMINNCWFKVKVNVCQTHSGDIGLLFEHPVQPGNQPGGWMARQKSLDAVAEATAATGLNRSTPKTIVRSTKQFTMAEVREYALPDSAWIVVHGHVYDCTAYLKDHPGGADSILINAGTDCTEEFDAIHSDKAKALLDAYRIGKLITTGKGYGSDASIHCASSSLSRLDP
;
A
#
# COMPACT_ATOMS: atom_id res chain seq x y z
N MET A 1 25.69 -23.96 8.39
CA MET A 1 24.96 -23.09 9.34
C MET A 1 25.83 -22.91 10.56
N ASP A 2 25.85 -21.72 11.16
CA ASP A 2 26.62 -21.45 12.38
C ASP A 2 25.71 -21.60 13.62
N VAL A 3 25.22 -22.83 13.83
CA VAL A 3 24.31 -23.15 14.94
C VAL A 3 25.07 -23.06 16.26
N MET A 4 24.49 -22.41 17.26
CA MET A 4 25.15 -22.20 18.56
C MET A 4 24.22 -22.45 19.74
N LEU A 5 24.82 -22.89 20.84
CA LEU A 5 24.24 -22.81 22.17
C LEU A 5 24.72 -21.51 22.80
N ALA A 6 23.83 -20.52 22.87
CA ALA A 6 24.14 -19.20 23.39
C ALA A 6 23.78 -19.11 24.87
N TYR A 7 24.67 -18.52 25.68
CA TYR A 7 24.46 -18.18 27.09
C TYR A 7 24.61 -16.67 27.37
N MET A 8 24.98 -15.90 26.35
CA MET A 8 25.06 -14.44 26.37
C MET A 8 24.36 -13.83 25.15
N GLN A 9 23.87 -12.61 25.30
CA GLN A 9 23.34 -11.76 24.24
C GLN A 9 23.91 -10.36 24.43
N ASN A 10 24.54 -9.81 23.40
CA ASN A 10 25.16 -8.47 23.42
C ASN A 10 26.19 -8.26 24.55
N GLY A 11 27.01 -9.29 24.82
CA GLY A 11 28.07 -9.23 25.84
C GLY A 11 27.61 -9.57 27.27
N GLU A 12 26.30 -9.66 27.51
CA GLU A 12 25.72 -9.91 28.82
C GLU A 12 25.09 -11.30 28.90
N PRO A 13 24.99 -11.92 30.10
CA PRO A 13 24.21 -13.14 30.30
C PRO A 13 22.78 -13.02 29.77
N LEU A 14 22.22 -14.11 29.26
CA LEU A 14 20.83 -14.13 28.81
C LEU A 14 19.88 -13.68 29.92
N LEU A 15 18.88 -12.88 29.57
CA LEU A 15 17.73 -12.62 30.43
C LEU A 15 16.75 -13.82 30.39
N PRO A 16 15.88 -14.00 31.40
CA PRO A 16 14.86 -15.05 31.40
C PRO A 16 14.05 -15.09 30.10
N ASP A 17 13.56 -13.94 29.62
CA ASP A 17 12.77 -13.87 28.37
C ASP A 17 13.55 -14.26 27.12
N HIS A 18 14.88 -14.17 27.18
CA HIS A 18 15.78 -14.57 26.10
C HIS A 18 16.32 -15.99 26.25
N GLY A 19 15.90 -16.74 27.27
CA GLY A 19 16.19 -18.17 27.38
C GLY A 19 17.32 -18.54 28.34
N PHE A 20 17.58 -17.72 29.37
CA PHE A 20 18.52 -18.06 30.42
C PHE A 20 18.32 -19.47 30.99
N PRO A 21 19.38 -20.27 31.26
CA PRO A 21 20.79 -19.91 31.09
C PRO A 21 21.31 -20.14 29.68
N VAL A 22 20.65 -20.98 28.88
CA VAL A 22 21.13 -21.40 27.56
C VAL A 22 19.97 -21.52 26.58
N ARG A 23 20.18 -21.04 25.35
CA ARG A 23 19.26 -21.22 24.21
C ARG A 23 19.98 -21.75 22.98
N VAL A 24 19.22 -22.29 22.04
CA VAL A 24 19.68 -22.55 20.67
C VAL A 24 19.51 -21.28 19.83
N ILE A 25 20.50 -20.98 18.99
CA ILE A 25 20.40 -20.02 17.89
C ILE A 25 20.74 -20.75 16.59
N VAL A 26 19.87 -20.64 15.60
CA VAL A 26 19.99 -21.29 14.28
C VAL A 26 19.92 -20.20 13.21
N PRO A 27 21.04 -19.54 12.88
CA PRO A 27 21.03 -18.38 11.98
C PRO A 27 20.42 -18.68 10.61
N GLY A 28 19.60 -17.76 10.11
CA GLY A 28 18.90 -17.90 8.83
C GLY A 28 17.61 -18.74 8.88
N CYS A 29 17.27 -19.34 10.03
CA CYS A 29 16.01 -20.04 10.25
C CYS A 29 15.02 -19.22 11.06
N THR A 30 13.74 -19.59 11.01
CA THR A 30 12.70 -19.00 11.86
C THR A 30 13.01 -19.19 13.34
N ALA A 31 12.63 -18.20 14.15
CA ALA A 31 12.82 -18.20 15.59
C ALA A 31 12.13 -19.39 16.30
N GLY A 32 11.10 -19.99 15.69
CA GLY A 32 10.47 -21.22 16.19
C GLY A 32 11.42 -22.41 16.33
N ARG A 33 12.60 -22.38 15.70
CA ARG A 33 13.66 -23.41 15.85
C ARG A 33 14.72 -23.04 16.89
N MET A 34 14.67 -21.83 17.44
CA MET A 34 15.67 -21.28 18.37
C MET A 34 15.23 -21.44 19.83
N VAL A 35 15.13 -22.70 20.27
CA VAL A 35 14.60 -23.10 21.58
C VAL A 35 15.27 -22.35 22.73
N LYS A 36 14.47 -21.64 23.52
CA LYS A 36 14.86 -21.00 24.78
C LYS A 36 14.80 -21.99 25.94
N TRP A 37 15.52 -21.71 27.03
CA TRP A 37 15.52 -22.54 28.25
C TRP A 37 15.89 -24.00 27.96
N LEU A 38 16.96 -24.18 27.17
CA LEU A 38 17.34 -25.48 26.65
C LEU A 38 17.67 -26.46 27.77
N ARG A 39 16.96 -27.59 27.81
CA ARG A 39 17.13 -28.63 28.84
C ARG A 39 17.75 -29.92 28.33
N ARG A 40 17.44 -30.33 27.11
CA ARG A 40 17.83 -31.62 26.54
C ARG A 40 18.10 -31.48 25.05
N ILE A 41 19.08 -32.24 24.57
CA ILE A 41 19.38 -32.42 23.15
C ILE A 41 19.39 -33.92 22.90
N PHE A 42 18.62 -34.37 21.92
CA PHE A 42 18.59 -35.75 21.47
C PHE A 42 18.93 -35.81 19.99
N VAL A 43 19.68 -36.83 19.60
CA VAL A 43 19.96 -37.13 18.19
C VAL A 43 19.05 -38.28 17.79
N THR A 44 18.32 -38.10 16.69
CA THR A 44 17.29 -39.03 16.23
C THR A 44 17.26 -39.03 14.70
N THR A 45 16.74 -40.11 14.12
CA THR A 45 16.54 -40.26 12.66
C THR A 45 15.18 -39.72 12.19
N VAL A 46 14.33 -39.28 13.12
CA VAL A 46 13.00 -38.71 12.84
C VAL A 46 12.88 -37.29 13.36
N GLU A 47 11.94 -36.52 12.82
CA GLU A 47 11.64 -35.17 13.30
C GLU A 47 11.09 -35.18 14.75
N SER A 48 11.05 -34.00 15.36
CA SER A 48 10.47 -33.82 16.69
C SER A 48 8.98 -34.15 16.68
N ASP A 49 8.53 -34.99 17.62
CA ASP A 49 7.11 -35.31 17.83
C ASP A 49 6.35 -34.27 18.67
N ASN A 50 7.03 -33.20 19.11
CA ASN A 50 6.45 -32.14 19.91
C ASN A 50 5.27 -31.45 19.19
N TYR A 51 4.21 -31.13 19.96
CA TYR A 51 3.02 -30.41 19.48
C TYR A 51 3.37 -29.16 18.64
N TYR A 52 4.28 -28.30 19.10
CA TYR A 52 4.65 -27.06 18.40
C TYR A 52 5.45 -27.29 17.11
N HIS A 53 5.98 -28.49 16.89
CA HIS A 53 6.62 -28.84 15.63
C HIS A 53 5.59 -29.11 14.52
N TYR A 54 4.42 -29.64 14.88
CA TYR A 54 3.34 -29.92 13.94
C TYR A 54 2.28 -28.83 13.85
N ARG A 55 1.82 -28.31 15.00
CA ARG A 55 0.66 -27.43 15.11
C ARG A 55 0.97 -25.93 15.05
N ASP A 56 2.21 -25.58 14.71
CA ASP A 56 2.67 -24.19 14.62
C ASP A 56 3.83 -24.08 13.61
N ASN A 57 4.22 -22.86 13.25
CA ASN A 57 5.36 -22.57 12.36
C ASN A 57 5.26 -23.25 10.97
N ARG A 58 4.10 -23.11 10.33
CA ARG A 58 3.82 -23.63 8.98
C ARG A 58 3.17 -22.59 8.07
N VAL A 59 3.44 -22.69 6.78
CA VAL A 59 2.73 -21.94 5.72
C VAL A 59 1.85 -22.92 4.97
N LEU A 60 0.56 -22.95 5.33
CA LEU A 60 -0.43 -23.77 4.64
C LEU A 60 -0.95 -23.05 3.38
N PRO A 61 -1.43 -23.78 2.37
CA PRO A 61 -2.03 -23.16 1.19
C PRO A 61 -3.22 -22.24 1.55
N PRO A 62 -3.48 -21.16 0.77
CA PRO A 62 -4.48 -20.15 1.13
C PRO A 62 -5.93 -20.63 1.26
N HIS A 63 -6.27 -21.79 0.71
CA HIS A 63 -7.62 -22.36 0.81
C HIS A 63 -7.82 -23.23 2.07
N VAL A 64 -6.75 -23.50 2.82
CA VAL A 64 -6.78 -24.38 3.98
C VAL A 64 -7.10 -23.56 5.22
N ASP A 65 -8.28 -23.80 5.79
CA ASP A 65 -8.68 -23.29 7.10
C ASP A 65 -8.34 -24.30 8.21
N ALA A 66 -8.72 -23.98 9.46
CA ALA A 66 -8.40 -24.81 10.62
C ALA A 66 -9.09 -26.18 10.59
N GLU A 67 -10.34 -26.25 10.11
CA GLU A 67 -11.10 -27.50 10.04
C GLU A 67 -10.48 -28.41 8.98
N LEU A 68 -10.24 -27.89 7.78
CA LEU A 68 -9.62 -28.64 6.70
C LEU A 68 -8.21 -29.09 7.07
N ALA A 69 -7.45 -28.23 7.76
CA ALA A 69 -6.12 -28.57 8.25
C ALA A 69 -6.12 -29.81 9.15
N ASP A 70 -7.15 -29.95 9.99
CA ASP A 70 -7.33 -31.07 10.90
C ASP A 70 -7.83 -32.32 10.18
N VAL A 71 -8.89 -32.21 9.38
CA VAL A 71 -9.53 -33.33 8.69
C VAL A 71 -8.59 -33.99 7.68
N GLU A 72 -7.82 -33.20 6.94
CA GLU A 72 -6.90 -33.71 5.91
C GLU A 72 -5.45 -33.84 6.40
N GLY A 73 -5.18 -33.60 7.68
CA GLY A 73 -3.86 -33.79 8.29
C GLY A 73 -2.77 -32.88 7.73
N TRP A 74 -3.11 -31.66 7.30
CA TRP A 74 -2.14 -30.69 6.75
C TRP A 74 -0.99 -30.36 7.72
N TRP A 75 -1.25 -30.42 9.02
CA TRP A 75 -0.23 -30.22 10.07
C TRP A 75 0.90 -31.24 10.04
N TYR A 76 0.74 -32.39 9.37
CA TYR A 76 1.73 -33.46 9.32
C TYR A 76 2.45 -33.57 7.97
N LYS A 77 2.14 -32.67 7.03
CA LYS A 77 2.79 -32.59 5.71
C LYS A 77 4.09 -31.77 5.80
N PRO A 78 5.28 -32.39 5.67
CA PRO A 78 6.57 -31.75 5.96
C PRO A 78 6.90 -30.55 5.06
N GLU A 79 6.36 -30.49 3.85
CA GLU A 79 6.56 -29.41 2.88
C GLU A 79 6.09 -28.03 3.35
N HIS A 80 5.22 -27.96 4.36
CA HIS A 80 4.70 -26.69 4.90
C HIS A 80 5.49 -26.18 6.11
N VAL A 81 6.48 -26.94 6.58
CA VAL A 81 7.31 -26.59 7.74
C VAL A 81 8.18 -25.39 7.42
N ILE A 82 8.11 -24.35 8.27
CA ILE A 82 9.04 -23.23 8.16
C ILE A 82 10.37 -23.62 8.77
N ASN A 83 11.42 -23.55 7.96
CA ASN A 83 12.82 -23.65 8.39
C ASN A 83 13.53 -22.34 8.07
N GLU A 84 14.04 -22.18 6.85
CA GLU A 84 14.64 -20.92 6.41
C GLU A 84 13.60 -19.81 6.28
N MET A 85 13.94 -18.58 6.69
CA MET A 85 13.10 -17.41 6.41
C MET A 85 13.14 -17.03 4.93
N ASN A 86 12.07 -16.42 4.42
CA ASN A 86 12.07 -15.83 3.08
C ASN A 86 12.75 -14.44 3.07
N ILE A 87 12.98 -13.92 1.87
CA ILE A 87 13.38 -12.52 1.66
C ILE A 87 12.27 -11.59 2.12
N ASN A 88 12.62 -10.54 2.86
CA ASN A 88 11.69 -9.51 3.31
C ASN A 88 12.39 -8.14 3.39
N SER A 89 11.60 -7.07 3.26
CA SER A 89 12.04 -5.69 3.42
C SER A 89 10.92 -4.83 3.98
N VAL A 90 11.29 -3.81 4.77
CA VAL A 90 10.38 -2.95 5.51
C VAL A 90 10.86 -1.52 5.43
N ILE A 91 9.93 -0.58 5.26
CA ILE A 91 10.17 0.87 5.33
C ILE A 91 10.07 1.29 6.80
N THR A 92 11.08 1.99 7.30
CA THR A 92 11.09 2.57 8.66
C THR A 92 11.01 4.09 8.65
N THR A 93 11.39 4.72 7.54
CA THR A 93 11.35 6.16 7.33
C THR A 93 10.78 6.41 5.94
N PRO A 94 9.65 7.14 5.80
CA PRO A 94 8.92 7.86 6.84
C PRO A 94 8.30 6.96 7.93
N GLY A 95 8.18 7.48 9.14
CA GLY A 95 7.47 6.84 10.24
C GLY A 95 5.95 6.90 10.08
N HIS A 96 5.22 6.06 10.80
CA HIS A 96 3.77 6.19 10.88
C HIS A 96 3.40 7.52 11.57
N ASP A 97 2.42 8.23 11.02
CA ASP A 97 1.98 9.58 11.43
C ASP A 97 3.05 10.66 11.30
N GLU A 98 4.17 10.37 10.61
CA GLU A 98 5.11 11.41 10.23
C GLU A 98 4.44 12.37 9.24
N ILE A 99 4.63 13.68 9.48
CA ILE A 99 4.17 14.74 8.59
C ILE A 99 5.40 15.46 8.03
N LEU A 100 5.57 15.39 6.71
CA LEU A 100 6.56 16.17 5.98
C LEU A 100 5.88 17.44 5.44
N PRO A 101 6.24 18.64 5.94
CA PRO A 101 5.72 19.90 5.40
C PRO A 101 6.14 20.08 3.94
N VAL A 102 5.27 20.65 3.12
CA VAL A 102 5.54 21.02 1.72
C VAL A 102 5.57 22.55 1.64
N ASN A 103 6.76 23.12 1.80
CA ASN A 103 6.98 24.56 1.79
C ASN A 103 8.31 24.90 1.09
N ALA A 104 8.61 26.20 0.94
CA ALA A 104 9.78 26.66 0.20
C ALA A 104 11.12 26.09 0.68
N ASN A 105 11.22 25.65 1.94
CA ASN A 105 12.43 25.04 2.49
C ASN A 105 12.53 23.55 2.18
N THR A 106 11.40 22.82 2.19
CA THR A 106 11.39 21.37 1.99
C THR A 106 11.30 20.98 0.53
N THR A 107 10.64 21.78 -0.32
CA THR A 107 10.50 21.49 -1.75
C THR A 107 11.79 21.63 -2.55
N GLN A 108 12.84 22.23 -1.97
CA GLN A 108 14.17 22.36 -2.57
C GLN A 108 15.14 21.25 -2.11
N GLY A 109 14.71 20.37 -1.21
CA GLY A 109 15.54 19.33 -0.61
C GLY A 109 15.08 17.92 -0.98
N ALA A 110 16.00 16.97 -0.89
CA ALA A 110 15.67 15.56 -0.96
C ALA A 110 15.16 15.04 0.39
N TYR A 111 14.29 14.05 0.33
CA TYR A 111 13.84 13.26 1.47
C TYR A 111 14.46 11.86 1.41
N THR A 112 15.10 11.42 2.50
CA THR A 112 15.72 10.09 2.55
C THR A 112 14.75 9.05 3.10
N ILE A 113 14.27 8.18 2.22
CA ILE A 113 13.50 6.98 2.60
C ILE A 113 14.49 5.92 3.11
N LYS A 114 14.16 5.24 4.20
CA LYS A 114 15.04 4.25 4.85
C LYS A 114 14.28 3.02 5.31
N GLY A 115 15.03 1.93 5.48
CA GLY A 115 14.50 0.72 6.07
C GLY A 115 15.56 -0.36 6.27
N TYR A 116 15.08 -1.59 6.46
CA TYR A 116 15.92 -2.78 6.53
C TYR A 116 15.39 -3.88 5.60
N ALA A 117 16.27 -4.83 5.29
CA ALA A 117 15.93 -6.04 4.56
C ALA A 117 16.72 -7.24 5.11
N TYR A 118 16.16 -8.45 4.98
CA TYR A 118 16.81 -9.69 5.41
C TYR A 118 16.38 -10.87 4.52
N SER A 119 17.18 -11.93 4.49
CA SER A 119 16.79 -13.21 3.90
C SER A 119 17.30 -14.37 4.77
N GLY A 120 16.59 -15.50 4.76
CA GLY A 120 16.99 -16.70 5.47
C GLY A 120 18.10 -17.48 4.77
N GLY A 121 18.50 -18.61 5.37
CA GLY A 121 19.50 -19.52 4.81
C GLY A 121 20.90 -18.91 4.63
N GLY A 122 21.16 -17.73 5.19
CA GLY A 122 22.45 -17.05 5.02
C GLY A 122 22.61 -16.36 3.67
N LYS A 123 21.49 -16.10 2.97
CA LYS A 123 21.47 -15.49 1.65
C LYS A 123 21.62 -13.97 1.78
N LYS A 124 22.67 -13.42 1.18
CA LYS A 124 22.90 -11.97 1.14
C LYS A 124 21.75 -11.29 0.40
N VAL A 125 21.25 -10.17 0.94
CA VAL A 125 20.41 -9.24 0.18
C VAL A 125 21.29 -8.52 -0.83
N THR A 126 20.92 -8.60 -2.11
CA THR A 126 21.74 -8.07 -3.21
C THR A 126 21.16 -6.79 -3.81
N ARG A 127 19.86 -6.56 -3.62
CA ARG A 127 19.15 -5.41 -4.17
C ARG A 127 17.93 -5.07 -3.32
N VAL A 128 17.69 -3.78 -3.13
CA VAL A 128 16.42 -3.25 -2.61
C VAL A 128 15.99 -2.13 -3.55
N GLU A 129 14.71 -2.09 -3.87
CA GLU A 129 14.12 -1.09 -4.75
C GLU A 129 12.87 -0.49 -4.09
N VAL A 130 12.68 0.82 -4.29
CA VAL A 130 11.50 1.57 -3.86
C VAL A 130 10.75 2.08 -5.09
N THR A 131 9.43 2.04 -5.04
CA THR A 131 8.55 2.66 -6.05
C THR A 131 7.66 3.71 -5.40
N LEU A 132 7.36 4.76 -6.17
CA LEU A 132 6.43 5.85 -5.81
C LEU A 132 5.17 5.87 -6.69
N ASP A 133 5.11 5.01 -7.71
CA ASP A 133 4.09 4.99 -8.77
C ASP A 133 3.36 3.65 -8.89
N GLY A 134 3.36 2.86 -7.81
CA GLY A 134 2.66 1.57 -7.77
C GLY A 134 3.40 0.42 -8.46
N GLY A 135 4.68 0.62 -8.81
CA GLY A 135 5.55 -0.42 -9.35
C GLY A 135 5.81 -0.32 -10.85
N GLU A 136 5.40 0.77 -11.49
CA GLU A 136 5.72 1.08 -12.90
C GLU A 136 7.20 1.41 -13.03
N THR A 137 7.76 2.20 -12.11
CA THR A 137 9.19 2.49 -12.03
C THR A 137 9.77 2.20 -10.64
N TRP A 138 11.09 2.00 -10.61
CA TRP A 138 11.82 1.54 -9.41
C TRP A 138 13.13 2.29 -9.24
N LEU A 139 13.32 2.82 -8.04
CA LEU A 139 14.54 3.47 -7.58
C LEU A 139 15.40 2.46 -6.83
N GLN A 140 16.62 2.25 -7.30
CA GLN A 140 17.56 1.34 -6.63
C GLN A 140 18.10 2.00 -5.35
N CYS A 141 17.99 1.29 -4.22
CA CYS A 141 18.48 1.78 -2.94
C CYS A 141 19.97 1.51 -2.74
N GLU A 142 20.62 2.36 -1.96
CA GLU A 142 21.94 2.08 -1.39
C GLU A 142 21.81 1.05 -0.26
N LEU A 143 22.74 0.09 -0.21
CA LEU A 143 22.74 -0.98 0.79
C LEU A 143 23.93 -0.87 1.74
N ASN A 144 23.64 -0.77 3.03
CA ASN A 144 24.62 -0.91 4.09
C ASN A 144 24.53 -2.31 4.70
N HIS A 145 25.61 -3.09 4.57
CA HIS A 145 25.78 -4.39 5.21
C HIS A 145 26.80 -4.28 6.35
N PRO A 146 26.37 -4.08 7.61
CA PRO A 146 27.29 -4.06 8.74
C PRO A 146 28.04 -5.39 8.94
N GLU A 147 27.38 -6.50 8.60
CA GLU A 147 27.96 -7.84 8.68
C GLU A 147 28.91 -8.13 7.51
N LYS A 148 30.07 -8.71 7.82
CA LYS A 148 30.93 -9.37 6.85
C LYS A 148 30.53 -10.85 6.70
N PRO A 149 30.61 -11.43 5.49
CA PRO A 149 30.29 -12.84 5.32
C PRO A 149 31.16 -13.72 6.21
N ASN A 150 30.60 -14.82 6.70
CA ASN A 150 31.40 -15.86 7.35
C ASN A 150 32.33 -16.57 6.35
N LYS A 151 33.15 -17.51 6.84
CA LYS A 151 34.08 -18.30 5.99
C LYS A 151 33.42 -19.09 4.86
N TYR A 152 32.10 -19.26 4.87
CA TYR A 152 31.31 -19.94 3.84
C TYR A 152 30.50 -18.97 2.96
N GLY A 153 30.74 -17.66 3.06
CA GLY A 153 30.02 -16.65 2.28
C GLY A 153 28.56 -16.44 2.72
N ARG A 154 28.22 -16.76 3.98
CA ARG A 154 26.86 -16.60 4.53
C ARG A 154 26.73 -15.26 5.26
N HIS A 155 25.54 -14.66 5.14
CA HIS A 155 25.12 -13.45 5.83
C HIS A 155 23.92 -13.76 6.72
N TRP A 156 24.08 -13.69 8.03
CA TRP A 156 23.05 -14.00 9.01
C TRP A 156 22.26 -12.79 9.47
N CYS A 157 22.81 -11.60 9.31
CA CYS A 157 22.21 -10.35 9.73
C CYS A 157 21.46 -9.67 8.57
N TRP A 158 20.45 -8.88 8.94
CA TRP A 158 19.85 -7.89 8.06
C TRP A 158 20.87 -6.90 7.47
N CYS A 159 20.46 -6.22 6.41
CA CYS A 159 21.10 -5.01 5.92
C CYS A 159 20.16 -3.82 6.09
N PHE A 160 20.73 -2.62 6.12
CA PHE A 160 19.99 -1.37 6.05
C PHE A 160 20.01 -0.84 4.63
N TRP A 161 18.97 -0.12 4.24
CA TRP A 161 18.89 0.49 2.92
C TRP A 161 18.38 1.93 3.02
N SER A 162 18.76 2.74 2.03
CA SER A 162 18.29 4.12 1.88
C SER A 162 18.20 4.54 0.42
N VAL A 163 17.30 5.46 0.12
CA VAL A 163 17.20 6.13 -1.17
C VAL A 163 16.77 7.58 -0.94
N GLU A 164 17.40 8.51 -1.65
CA GLU A 164 17.00 9.91 -1.68
C GLU A 164 16.00 10.13 -2.81
N VAL A 165 14.91 10.83 -2.51
CA VAL A 165 13.87 11.22 -3.47
C VAL A 165 13.58 12.70 -3.35
N GLU A 166 13.20 13.35 -4.44
CA GLU A 166 12.77 14.74 -4.37
C GLU A 166 11.42 14.82 -3.64
N VAL A 167 11.24 15.84 -2.80
CA VAL A 167 9.97 16.01 -2.06
C VAL A 167 8.78 16.18 -3.02
N LEU A 168 9.00 16.78 -4.18
CA LEU A 168 7.96 16.93 -5.21
C LEU A 168 7.48 15.59 -5.78
N ASP A 169 8.35 14.58 -5.88
CA ASP A 169 7.95 13.24 -6.33
C ASP A 169 7.01 12.58 -5.31
N LEU A 170 7.19 12.88 -4.02
CA LEU A 170 6.32 12.40 -2.95
C LEU A 170 4.94 13.08 -2.95
N VAL A 171 4.82 14.32 -3.43
CA VAL A 171 3.53 15.02 -3.54
C VAL A 171 2.60 14.31 -4.52
N GLY A 172 3.14 13.76 -5.62
CA GLY A 172 2.39 12.98 -6.60
C GLY A 172 2.19 11.52 -6.22
N ALA A 173 2.94 11.00 -5.24
CA ALA A 173 2.89 9.60 -4.84
C ALA A 173 1.63 9.31 -4.01
N LYS A 174 0.89 8.26 -4.37
CA LYS A 174 -0.22 7.73 -3.54
C LYS A 174 0.29 6.77 -2.46
N GLU A 175 1.40 6.10 -2.75
CA GLU A 175 2.04 5.15 -1.84
C GLU A 175 3.53 5.02 -2.15
N ILE A 176 4.29 4.64 -1.13
CA ILE A 176 5.68 4.21 -1.23
C ILE A 176 5.68 2.71 -0.99
N ALA A 177 6.25 1.93 -1.89
CA ALA A 177 6.39 0.48 -1.70
C ALA A 177 7.85 0.03 -1.86
N VAL A 178 8.24 -1.00 -1.12
CA VAL A 178 9.60 -1.57 -1.16
C VAL A 178 9.57 -3.07 -1.45
N ARG A 179 10.57 -3.53 -2.21
CA ARG A 179 10.88 -4.95 -2.43
C ARG A 179 12.38 -5.20 -2.44
N ALA A 180 12.77 -6.41 -2.05
CA ALA A 180 14.17 -6.83 -2.02
C ALA A 180 14.42 -8.13 -2.81
N TRP A 181 15.70 -8.36 -3.13
CA TRP A 181 16.21 -9.60 -3.71
C TRP A 181 17.36 -10.14 -2.90
N ASP A 182 17.42 -11.46 -2.84
CA ASP A 182 18.59 -12.16 -2.32
C ASP A 182 19.52 -12.67 -3.43
N ARG A 183 20.67 -13.20 -3.03
CA ARG A 183 21.66 -13.82 -3.92
C ARG A 183 21.16 -15.01 -4.74
N SER A 184 20.00 -15.56 -4.40
CA SER A 184 19.33 -16.65 -5.13
C SER A 184 18.24 -16.12 -6.07
N LEU A 185 18.15 -14.80 -6.23
CA LEU A 185 17.16 -14.10 -7.06
C LEU A 185 15.71 -14.27 -6.57
N ASN A 186 15.51 -14.69 -5.31
CA ASN A 186 14.16 -14.67 -4.72
C ASN A 186 13.75 -13.22 -4.45
N THR A 187 12.45 -12.93 -4.62
CA THR A 187 11.88 -11.61 -4.33
C THR A 187 10.52 -11.70 -3.66
N GLN A 188 9.95 -10.53 -3.37
CA GLN A 188 8.70 -10.33 -2.66
C GLN A 188 7.52 -10.19 -3.63
N PRO A 189 6.38 -10.87 -3.39
CA PRO A 189 5.17 -10.66 -4.18
C PRO A 189 4.60 -9.27 -3.92
N GLU A 190 3.93 -8.70 -4.91
CA GLU A 190 3.23 -7.42 -4.74
C GLU A 190 2.07 -7.56 -3.73
N LYS A 191 1.29 -8.62 -3.86
CA LYS A 191 0.08 -8.87 -3.08
C LYS A 191 0.36 -9.84 -1.95
N LEU A 192 -0.36 -9.65 -0.85
CA LEU A 192 -0.34 -10.55 0.31
C LEU A 192 -0.76 -11.96 -0.13
N ILE A 193 0.03 -12.96 0.27
CA ILE A 193 -0.30 -14.38 0.12
C ILE A 193 -0.80 -14.87 1.48
N TRP A 194 -2.12 -14.98 1.60
CA TRP A 194 -2.76 -15.35 2.86
C TRP A 194 -2.49 -16.82 3.22
N ASN A 195 -2.35 -17.10 4.51
CA ASN A 195 -2.37 -18.45 5.06
C ASN A 195 -2.97 -18.41 6.46
N LEU A 196 -3.50 -19.54 6.91
CA LEU A 196 -4.18 -19.71 8.20
C LEU A 196 -3.43 -19.11 9.40
N MET A 197 -2.10 -19.25 9.43
CA MET A 197 -1.26 -18.82 10.55
C MET A 197 -0.80 -17.36 10.44
N GLY A 198 -1.07 -16.69 9.31
CA GLY A 198 -0.55 -15.35 9.02
C GLY A 198 0.98 -15.27 8.97
N MET A 199 1.66 -16.40 8.76
CA MET A 199 3.11 -16.49 8.86
C MET A 199 3.80 -16.19 7.53
N ILE A 200 5.07 -15.75 7.61
CA ILE A 200 5.95 -15.61 6.43
C ILE A 200 5.40 -14.61 5.39
N ASN A 201 4.56 -13.67 5.84
CA ASN A 201 4.10 -12.56 5.01
C ASN A 201 5.29 -11.69 4.61
N ASN A 202 5.58 -11.67 3.30
CA ASN A 202 6.64 -10.87 2.71
C ASN A 202 6.17 -10.10 1.47
N CYS A 203 4.88 -9.78 1.34
CA CYS A 203 4.48 -8.90 0.24
C CYS A 203 5.16 -7.53 0.35
N TRP A 204 5.08 -6.72 -0.70
CA TRP A 204 5.68 -5.37 -0.65
C TRP A 204 5.15 -4.63 0.58
N PHE A 205 6.06 -4.07 1.35
CA PHE A 205 5.68 -3.21 2.46
C PHE A 205 5.29 -1.85 1.87
N LYS A 206 4.06 -1.39 2.17
CA LYS A 206 3.47 -0.19 1.56
C LYS A 206 3.15 0.86 2.61
N VAL A 207 3.64 2.08 2.41
CA VAL A 207 3.28 3.26 3.20
C VAL A 207 2.39 4.16 2.34
N LYS A 208 1.20 4.51 2.83
CA LYS A 208 0.32 5.46 2.14
C LYS A 208 0.79 6.88 2.39
N VAL A 209 0.67 7.71 1.36
CA VAL A 209 0.96 9.15 1.41
C VAL A 209 -0.37 9.88 1.28
N ASN A 210 -0.71 10.72 2.24
CA ASN A 210 -1.95 11.50 2.22
C ASN A 210 -1.62 12.97 2.42
N VAL A 211 -2.35 13.84 1.73
CA VAL A 211 -2.23 15.29 1.95
C VAL A 211 -2.97 15.68 3.22
N CYS A 212 -2.34 16.51 4.05
CA CYS A 212 -2.93 17.07 5.27
C CYS A 212 -2.58 18.56 5.42
N GLN A 213 -3.20 19.22 6.41
CA GLN A 213 -2.73 20.50 6.92
C GLN A 213 -1.82 20.27 8.13
N THR A 214 -0.65 20.91 8.11
CA THR A 214 0.27 20.95 9.23
C THR A 214 -0.25 21.86 10.35
N HIS A 215 0.35 21.78 11.54
CA HIS A 215 0.03 22.67 12.66
C HIS A 215 0.28 24.16 12.35
N SER A 216 1.17 24.48 11.42
CA SER A 216 1.43 25.85 10.95
C SER A 216 0.45 26.32 9.88
N GLY A 217 -0.46 25.45 9.40
CA GLY A 217 -1.40 25.74 8.33
C GLY A 217 -0.85 25.47 6.92
N ASP A 218 0.42 25.08 6.79
CA ASP A 218 1.01 24.66 5.51
C ASP A 218 0.47 23.31 5.06
N ILE A 219 0.56 23.01 3.75
CA ILE A 219 0.31 21.68 3.22
C ILE A 219 1.38 20.72 3.74
N GLY A 220 0.99 19.51 4.13
CA GLY A 220 1.90 18.44 4.56
C GLY A 220 1.55 17.10 3.92
N LEU A 221 2.53 16.21 3.88
CA LEU A 221 2.38 14.81 3.52
C LEU A 221 2.39 13.96 4.78
N LEU A 222 1.26 13.33 5.10
CA LEU A 222 1.08 12.38 6.18
C LEU A 222 1.36 10.96 5.69
N PHE A 223 2.26 10.27 6.37
CA PHE A 223 2.63 8.90 6.03
C PHE A 223 1.97 7.87 6.96
N GLU A 224 1.25 6.92 6.38
CA GLU A 224 0.58 5.86 7.12
C GLU A 224 1.20 4.50 6.77
N HIS A 225 1.78 3.82 7.76
CA HIS A 225 2.16 2.40 7.65
C HIS A 225 0.93 1.47 7.56
N PRO A 226 1.07 0.19 7.15
CA PRO A 226 -0.08 -0.72 7.01
C PRO A 226 -0.90 -0.92 8.28
N VAL A 227 -0.20 -1.15 9.40
CA VAL A 227 -0.76 -1.46 10.72
C VAL A 227 0.14 -0.87 11.80
N GLN A 228 -0.41 -0.73 13.00
CA GLN A 228 0.32 -0.38 14.23
C GLN A 228 0.70 -1.64 15.02
N PRO A 229 1.74 -1.61 15.88
CA PRO A 229 2.24 -2.79 16.56
C PRO A 229 1.26 -3.29 17.64
N GLY A 230 1.17 -4.61 17.78
CA GLY A 230 0.31 -5.25 18.78
C GLY A 230 -1.17 -5.00 18.50
N ASN A 231 -1.91 -4.56 19.53
CA ASN A 231 -3.35 -4.29 19.45
C ASN A 231 -3.65 -2.79 19.25
N GLN A 232 -2.64 -1.99 18.90
CA GLN A 232 -2.86 -0.56 18.68
C GLN A 232 -3.71 -0.35 17.42
N PRO A 233 -4.72 0.54 17.47
CA PRO A 233 -5.48 0.91 16.29
C PRO A 233 -4.62 1.81 15.39
N GLY A 234 -4.93 1.81 14.09
CA GLY A 234 -4.28 2.69 13.11
C GLY A 234 -3.70 1.92 11.93
N GLY A 235 -3.00 2.66 11.08
CA GLY A 235 -2.53 2.18 9.80
C GLY A 235 -3.60 2.21 8.71
N TRP A 236 -3.16 2.30 7.47
CA TRP A 236 -4.08 2.46 6.34
C TRP A 236 -4.98 1.24 6.14
N MET A 237 -4.58 0.03 6.57
CA MET A 237 -5.43 -1.17 6.45
C MET A 237 -6.66 -1.09 7.37
N ALA A 238 -6.53 -0.52 8.57
CA ALA A 238 -7.66 -0.31 9.46
C ALA A 238 -8.65 0.71 8.87
N ARG A 239 -8.13 1.82 8.34
CA ARG A 239 -8.90 2.84 7.63
C ARG A 239 -9.64 2.25 6.43
N GLN A 240 -8.96 1.47 5.59
CA GLN A 240 -9.55 0.82 4.43
C GLN A 240 -10.69 -0.13 4.83
N LYS A 241 -10.48 -0.97 5.85
CA LYS A 241 -11.52 -1.88 6.35
C LYS A 241 -12.77 -1.13 6.82
N SER A 242 -12.60 0.01 7.48
CA SER A 242 -13.73 0.84 7.89
C SER A 242 -14.47 1.41 6.69
N LEU A 243 -13.76 1.89 5.66
CA LEU A 243 -14.37 2.38 4.42
C LEU A 243 -15.14 1.27 3.68
N ASP A 244 -14.55 0.07 3.60
CA ASP A 244 -15.18 -1.09 2.96
C ASP A 244 -16.45 -1.51 3.71
N ALA A 245 -16.40 -1.56 5.05
CA ALA A 245 -17.57 -1.88 5.87
C ALA A 245 -18.70 -0.85 5.73
N VAL A 246 -18.35 0.45 5.62
CA VAL A 246 -19.33 1.51 5.33
C VAL A 246 -19.95 1.32 3.94
N ALA A 247 -19.13 0.98 2.93
CA ALA A 247 -19.61 0.72 1.58
C ALA A 247 -20.53 -0.51 1.52
N GLU A 248 -20.20 -1.60 2.22
CA GLU A 248 -21.01 -2.81 2.34
C GLU A 248 -22.31 -2.55 3.12
N ALA A 249 -22.26 -1.85 4.25
CA ALA A 249 -23.44 -1.49 5.03
C ALA A 249 -24.39 -0.58 4.24
N THR A 250 -23.84 0.36 3.46
CA THR A 250 -24.61 1.22 2.56
C THR A 250 -25.27 0.42 1.43
N ALA A 251 -24.59 -0.63 0.94
CA ALA A 251 -25.16 -1.54 -0.05
C ALA A 251 -26.22 -2.49 0.54
N ALA A 252 -26.07 -2.93 1.80
CA ALA A 252 -26.92 -3.91 2.46
C ALA A 252 -28.18 -3.32 3.13
N THR A 253 -28.13 -2.06 3.58
CA THR A 253 -29.23 -1.45 4.34
C THR A 253 -30.44 -1.07 3.50
N GLY A 254 -30.36 -1.11 2.16
CA GLY A 254 -31.51 -0.90 1.27
C GLY A 254 -32.38 0.30 1.69
N LEU A 255 -31.76 1.34 2.26
CA LEU A 255 -32.49 2.46 2.82
C LEU A 255 -33.27 3.09 1.67
N ASN A 256 -34.60 3.03 1.80
CA ASN A 256 -35.59 3.63 0.93
C ASN A 256 -35.22 5.10 0.69
N ARG A 257 -34.40 5.35 -0.32
CA ARG A 257 -34.37 6.64 -0.99
C ARG A 257 -35.70 6.73 -1.70
N SER A 258 -36.47 7.75 -1.30
CA SER A 258 -37.64 8.28 -1.99
C SER A 258 -37.58 7.92 -3.47
N THR A 259 -38.58 7.17 -3.93
CA THR A 259 -38.83 6.79 -5.32
C THR A 259 -38.20 7.79 -6.29
N PRO A 260 -37.18 7.38 -7.06
CA PRO A 260 -36.81 8.14 -8.24
C PRO A 260 -38.06 8.19 -9.11
N LYS A 261 -38.55 9.39 -9.37
CA LYS A 261 -39.49 9.63 -10.46
C LYS A 261 -38.90 8.93 -11.69
N THR A 262 -39.72 8.05 -12.26
CA THR A 262 -39.66 7.47 -13.60
C THR A 262 -38.38 7.80 -14.38
N ILE A 263 -37.62 6.77 -14.75
CA ILE A 263 -36.53 6.85 -15.75
C ILE A 263 -37.10 7.46 -17.03
N VAL A 264 -37.02 8.79 -17.15
CA VAL A 264 -37.20 9.50 -18.40
C VAL A 264 -35.80 9.62 -18.97
N ARG A 265 -35.50 8.84 -20.01
CA ARG A 265 -34.36 9.12 -20.89
C ARG A 265 -34.59 10.49 -21.53
N SER A 266 -34.10 11.54 -20.86
CA SER A 266 -34.19 12.92 -21.30
C SER A 266 -33.42 13.11 -22.60
N THR A 267 -34.11 13.56 -23.65
CA THR A 267 -33.51 13.98 -24.93
C THR A 267 -32.99 15.41 -24.89
N LYS A 268 -32.95 16.04 -23.70
CA LYS A 268 -32.46 17.42 -23.55
C LYS A 268 -30.97 17.50 -23.86
N GLN A 269 -30.62 18.57 -24.54
CA GLN A 269 -29.27 18.91 -24.94
C GLN A 269 -28.86 20.20 -24.24
N PHE A 270 -27.61 20.28 -23.80
CA PHE A 270 -27.06 21.40 -23.06
C PHE A 270 -25.74 21.88 -23.68
N THR A 271 -25.44 23.16 -23.53
CA THR A 271 -24.15 23.76 -23.90
C THR A 271 -23.23 23.83 -22.68
N MET A 272 -21.91 23.93 -22.88
CA MET A 272 -20.98 24.14 -21.76
C MET A 272 -21.21 25.47 -21.03
N ALA A 273 -21.72 26.50 -21.73
CA ALA A 273 -22.10 27.76 -21.11
C ALA A 273 -23.22 27.57 -20.08
N GLU A 274 -24.24 26.77 -20.41
CA GLU A 274 -25.32 26.44 -19.48
C GLU A 274 -24.81 25.60 -18.31
N VAL A 275 -23.90 24.64 -18.54
CA VAL A 275 -23.35 23.81 -17.45
C VAL A 275 -22.55 24.64 -16.44
N ARG A 276 -21.80 25.65 -16.91
CA ARG A 276 -21.00 26.55 -16.05
C ARG A 276 -21.82 27.40 -15.08
N GLU A 277 -23.11 27.64 -15.36
CA GLU A 277 -24.01 28.34 -14.43
C GLU A 277 -24.36 27.49 -13.20
N TYR A 278 -24.07 26.18 -13.23
CA TYR A 278 -24.34 25.21 -12.15
C TYR A 278 -23.02 24.70 -11.57
N ALA A 279 -22.27 25.61 -10.95
CA ALA A 279 -20.98 25.37 -10.31
C ALA A 279 -20.98 25.57 -8.77
N LEU A 280 -22.14 25.55 -8.11
CA LEU A 280 -22.28 25.87 -6.69
C LEU A 280 -22.76 24.66 -5.85
N PRO A 281 -22.57 24.68 -4.51
CA PRO A 281 -22.99 23.59 -3.62
C PRO A 281 -24.50 23.26 -3.63
N ASP A 282 -25.35 24.17 -4.06
CA ASP A 282 -26.79 23.99 -4.22
C ASP A 282 -27.23 23.84 -5.68
N SER A 283 -26.27 23.81 -6.61
CA SER A 283 -26.46 23.65 -8.05
C SER A 283 -25.17 23.13 -8.70
N ALA A 284 -24.84 21.85 -8.52
CA ALA A 284 -23.57 21.26 -8.97
C ALA A 284 -23.78 20.30 -10.14
N TRP A 285 -23.50 20.77 -11.36
CA TRP A 285 -23.56 19.94 -12.57
C TRP A 285 -22.16 19.58 -13.05
N ILE A 286 -22.01 18.39 -13.63
CA ILE A 286 -20.74 17.95 -14.23
C ILE A 286 -20.98 17.34 -15.62
N VAL A 287 -19.94 17.32 -16.45
CA VAL A 287 -19.93 16.58 -17.70
C VAL A 287 -19.00 15.38 -17.61
N VAL A 288 -19.50 14.21 -18.01
CA VAL A 288 -18.72 12.97 -18.13
C VAL A 288 -19.14 12.27 -19.44
N HIS A 289 -18.17 11.89 -20.28
CA HIS A 289 -18.40 11.21 -21.57
C HIS A 289 -19.43 11.93 -22.48
N GLY A 290 -19.41 13.26 -22.49
CA GLY A 290 -20.34 14.09 -23.28
C GLY A 290 -21.79 14.06 -22.79
N HIS A 291 -22.02 13.68 -21.54
CA HIS A 291 -23.32 13.67 -20.88
C HIS A 291 -23.32 14.60 -19.68
N VAL A 292 -24.45 15.27 -19.45
CA VAL A 292 -24.58 16.25 -18.34
C VAL A 292 -25.33 15.59 -17.20
N TYR A 293 -24.80 15.76 -15.99
CA TYR A 293 -25.30 15.16 -14.76
C TYR A 293 -25.56 16.24 -13.71
N ASP A 294 -26.69 16.15 -13.00
CA ASP A 294 -26.97 16.99 -11.84
C ASP A 294 -26.61 16.21 -10.56
N CYS A 295 -25.48 16.56 -9.97
CA CYS A 295 -24.94 15.89 -8.80
C CYS A 295 -25.31 16.60 -7.49
N THR A 296 -26.11 17.66 -7.52
CA THR A 296 -26.44 18.50 -6.35
C THR A 296 -26.95 17.68 -5.17
N ALA A 297 -27.91 16.78 -5.44
CA ALA A 297 -28.49 15.93 -4.41
C ALA A 297 -27.54 14.81 -3.94
N TYR A 298 -26.46 14.54 -4.67
CA TYR A 298 -25.49 13.49 -4.38
C TYR A 298 -24.24 14.00 -3.66
N LEU A 299 -23.99 15.31 -3.63
CA LEU A 299 -22.81 15.90 -3.00
C LEU A 299 -22.55 15.38 -1.58
N LYS A 300 -23.61 15.26 -0.77
CA LYS A 300 -23.53 14.82 0.63
C LYS A 300 -23.28 13.32 0.81
N ASP A 301 -23.56 12.55 -0.24
CA ASP A 301 -23.46 11.10 -0.25
C ASP A 301 -22.28 10.60 -1.10
N HIS A 302 -21.53 11.53 -1.69
CA HIS A 302 -20.35 11.21 -2.48
C HIS A 302 -19.23 10.69 -1.57
N PRO A 303 -18.73 9.46 -1.77
CA PRO A 303 -17.73 8.85 -0.89
C PRO A 303 -16.40 9.61 -0.78
N GLY A 304 -16.04 10.40 -1.80
CA GLY A 304 -14.87 11.28 -1.77
C GLY A 304 -15.09 12.59 -1.00
N GLY A 305 -16.32 12.83 -0.51
CA GLY A 305 -16.75 14.12 0.02
C GLY A 305 -17.34 15.03 -1.06
N ALA A 306 -18.12 16.03 -0.63
CA ALA A 306 -18.78 16.98 -1.53
C ALA A 306 -17.76 17.78 -2.37
N ASP A 307 -16.62 18.13 -1.77
CA ASP A 307 -15.59 18.96 -2.40
C ASP A 307 -14.97 18.28 -3.64
N SER A 308 -14.95 16.94 -3.70
CA SER A 308 -14.46 16.19 -4.87
C SER A 308 -15.35 16.33 -6.11
N ILE A 309 -16.64 16.61 -5.94
CA ILE A 309 -17.54 16.94 -7.06
C ILE A 309 -17.49 18.46 -7.31
N LEU A 310 -17.47 19.28 -6.26
CA LEU A 310 -17.53 20.73 -6.38
C LEU A 310 -16.31 21.33 -7.09
N ILE A 311 -15.13 20.72 -6.94
CA ILE A 311 -13.93 21.15 -7.68
C ILE A 311 -14.11 21.06 -9.21
N ASN A 312 -15.02 20.20 -9.67
CA ASN A 312 -15.33 19.96 -11.07
C ASN A 312 -16.75 20.42 -11.45
N ALA A 313 -17.45 21.13 -10.57
CA ALA A 313 -18.79 21.62 -10.86
C ALA A 313 -18.71 22.69 -11.96
N GLY A 314 -19.56 22.56 -12.97
CA GLY A 314 -19.57 23.40 -14.17
C GLY A 314 -18.54 23.02 -15.25
N THR A 315 -17.78 21.93 -15.08
CA THR A 315 -16.73 21.50 -16.03
C THR A 315 -16.98 20.11 -16.63
N ASP A 316 -16.19 19.75 -17.63
CA ASP A 316 -16.06 18.37 -18.10
C ASP A 316 -14.93 17.71 -17.34
N CYS A 317 -15.28 16.68 -16.58
CA CYS A 317 -14.37 15.95 -15.71
C CYS A 317 -14.30 14.47 -16.10
N THR A 318 -14.43 14.17 -17.40
CA THR A 318 -14.44 12.79 -17.90
C THR A 318 -13.18 12.03 -17.48
N GLU A 319 -12.01 12.66 -17.61
CA GLU A 319 -10.73 12.02 -17.30
C GLU A 319 -10.55 11.80 -15.80
N GLU A 320 -10.86 12.81 -14.98
CA GLU A 320 -10.82 12.74 -13.52
C GLU A 320 -11.82 11.70 -13.00
N PHE A 321 -13.01 11.64 -13.60
CA PHE A 321 -14.04 10.69 -13.21
C PHE A 321 -13.60 9.26 -13.52
N ASP A 322 -13.12 8.97 -14.73
CA ASP A 322 -12.67 7.64 -15.12
C ASP A 322 -11.45 7.15 -14.33
N ALA A 323 -10.59 8.08 -13.88
CA ALA A 323 -9.37 7.75 -13.16
C ALA A 323 -9.61 7.22 -11.74
N ILE A 324 -10.75 7.53 -11.12
CA ILE A 324 -11.00 7.25 -9.69
C ILE A 324 -12.31 6.52 -9.39
N HIS A 325 -13.19 6.34 -10.39
CA HIS A 325 -14.49 5.71 -10.20
C HIS A 325 -14.57 4.31 -10.85
N SER A 326 -15.02 3.32 -10.06
CA SER A 326 -15.27 1.95 -10.54
C SER A 326 -16.47 1.86 -11.48
N ASP A 327 -16.63 0.73 -12.18
CA ASP A 327 -17.79 0.48 -13.06
C ASP A 327 -19.14 0.61 -12.32
N LYS A 328 -19.16 0.28 -11.01
CA LYS A 328 -20.35 0.47 -10.17
C LYS A 328 -20.68 1.95 -9.94
N ALA A 329 -19.67 2.80 -9.79
CA ALA A 329 -19.85 4.25 -9.68
C ALA A 329 -20.27 4.86 -11.03
N LYS A 330 -19.77 4.34 -12.15
CA LYS A 330 -20.24 4.70 -13.50
C LYS A 330 -21.74 4.39 -13.67
N ALA A 331 -22.20 3.23 -13.23
CA ALA A 331 -23.61 2.86 -13.25
C ALA A 331 -24.48 3.72 -12.32
N LEU A 332 -23.93 4.18 -11.19
CA LEU A 332 -24.63 5.09 -10.28
C LEU A 332 -24.77 6.50 -10.87
N LEU A 333 -23.72 6.99 -11.54
CA LEU A 333 -23.71 8.32 -12.18
C LEU A 333 -24.85 8.46 -13.20
N ASP A 334 -25.18 7.39 -13.93
CA ASP A 334 -26.28 7.37 -14.90
C ASP A 334 -27.65 7.74 -14.30
N ALA A 335 -27.87 7.51 -13.00
CA ALA A 335 -29.11 7.91 -12.32
C ALA A 335 -29.26 9.44 -12.19
N TYR A 336 -28.16 10.18 -12.27
CA TYR A 336 -28.09 11.64 -12.16
C TYR A 336 -28.08 12.34 -13.52
N ARG A 337 -28.20 11.58 -14.61
CA ARG A 337 -28.11 12.12 -15.97
C ARG A 337 -29.32 12.97 -16.33
N ILE A 338 -29.07 14.21 -16.75
CA ILE A 338 -30.12 15.16 -17.16
C ILE A 338 -30.18 15.38 -18.68
N GLY A 339 -29.11 15.06 -19.42
CA GLY A 339 -29.11 15.17 -20.88
C GLY A 339 -27.77 14.85 -21.56
N LYS A 340 -27.57 15.37 -22.78
CA LYS A 340 -26.33 15.28 -23.55
C LYS A 340 -25.71 16.65 -23.76
N LEU A 341 -24.38 16.70 -23.83
CA LEU A 341 -23.67 17.92 -24.21
C LEU A 341 -23.71 18.10 -25.73
N ILE A 342 -23.97 19.33 -26.19
CA ILE A 342 -23.87 19.70 -27.61
C ILE A 342 -22.39 19.88 -27.95
N THR A 343 -21.84 18.96 -28.76
CA THR A 343 -20.41 18.98 -29.17
C THR A 343 -20.18 19.60 -30.54
N THR A 344 -21.23 20.01 -31.26
CA THR A 344 -21.15 20.64 -32.58
C THR A 344 -21.82 22.01 -32.58
N GLY A 345 -21.03 23.09 -32.59
CA GLY A 345 -21.48 24.48 -32.61
C GLY A 345 -20.58 25.39 -31.78
N LYS A 346 -20.52 26.70 -32.11
CA LYS A 346 -19.70 27.72 -31.43
C LYS A 346 -19.95 27.67 -29.90
N GLY A 347 -19.04 27.08 -29.13
CA GLY A 347 -19.20 26.94 -27.68
C GLY A 347 -18.31 25.89 -27.00
N TYR A 348 -17.66 24.99 -27.76
CA TYR A 348 -16.63 24.10 -27.23
C TYR A 348 -15.28 24.84 -27.18
N GLY A 349 -15.10 25.67 -26.15
CA GLY A 349 -13.79 26.20 -25.78
C GLY A 349 -13.21 25.31 -24.69
N SER A 350 -12.33 24.39 -25.07
CA SER A 350 -11.44 23.69 -24.13
C SER A 350 -10.41 24.70 -23.64
N ASP A 351 -10.47 25.09 -22.36
CA ASP A 351 -9.51 26.02 -21.73
C ASP A 351 -8.12 25.38 -21.45
N ALA A 352 -7.73 24.42 -22.28
CA ALA A 352 -6.38 23.87 -22.30
C ALA A 352 -5.52 24.66 -23.30
N SER A 353 -5.29 25.96 -23.10
CA SER A 353 -4.21 26.72 -23.77
C SER A 353 -4.14 28.21 -23.36
N ILE A 354 -3.84 28.50 -22.09
CA ILE A 354 -3.30 29.83 -21.72
C ILE A 354 -2.10 29.63 -20.79
N HIS A 355 -0.95 29.29 -21.38
CA HIS A 355 0.39 29.70 -20.91
C HIS A 355 1.46 29.14 -21.87
N CYS A 356 1.64 29.80 -23.02
CA CYS A 356 2.97 30.11 -23.60
C CYS A 356 2.76 30.82 -24.95
N ALA A 357 2.82 32.15 -24.97
CA ALA A 357 2.96 32.93 -26.20
C ALA A 357 3.76 34.21 -25.94
N SER A 358 5.09 34.07 -26.03
CA SER A 358 6.01 35.09 -26.54
C SER A 358 7.18 34.28 -27.12
N SER A 359 7.62 34.39 -28.36
CA SER A 359 7.67 35.50 -29.30
C SER A 359 7.77 34.94 -30.73
N SER A 360 7.19 35.66 -31.68
CA SER A 360 7.30 35.46 -33.12
C SER A 360 8.70 35.77 -33.67
N LEU A 361 9.16 35.05 -34.71
CA LEU A 361 9.38 35.60 -36.06
C LEU A 361 9.95 34.59 -37.09
N SER A 362 9.15 34.41 -38.15
CA SER A 362 9.47 34.27 -39.58
C SER A 362 10.40 33.18 -40.15
N ARG A 363 9.76 32.15 -40.75
CA ARG A 363 9.65 31.89 -42.21
C ARG A 363 10.90 32.14 -43.09
N LEU A 364 11.47 31.09 -43.69
CA LEU A 364 11.21 30.65 -45.09
C LEU A 364 12.19 29.54 -45.51
N ASP A 365 11.59 28.41 -45.92
CA ASP A 365 12.16 27.30 -46.71
C ASP A 365 12.35 27.73 -48.19
N PRO A 366 13.14 27.01 -49.02
CA PRO A 366 13.12 25.55 -49.21
C PRO A 366 14.38 24.76 -48.86
#